data_AF-A0A482ZSX2-F1
#
_entry.id   AF-A0A482ZSX2-F1
#
_cell.length_a   1.000
_cell.length_b   1.000
_cell.length_c   1.000
_cell.angle_alpha   90.00
_cell.angle_beta   90.00
_cell.angle_gamma   90.00
#
_symmetry.space_group_name_H-M   'P 1'
#
loop_
_entity.id
_entity.type
_entity.pdbx_description
1 polymer ?
#
loop_
_entity_poly.entity_id
_entity_poly.type
_entity_poly.pdbx_seq_one_letter_code
_entity_poly.pdbx_strand_id
1 'polypeptide(L)'
;MHPVAELKKQQVGFRMPAYLLNKVDKVIQKYEINRSEFLNEATKTYLETIKEEEVYERLGEAMKEVKLAMDGKIQLKSAQSLLDEL
;
A
#
# COMPACT_ATOMS: atom_id res chain seq x y z
N MET A 1 6.40 5.86 -14.34
CA MET A 1 7.64 5.11 -14.65
C MET A 1 8.63 5.37 -13.53
N HIS A 2 9.28 4.33 -13.00
CA HIS A 2 10.30 4.50 -11.97
C HIS A 2 11.60 5.06 -12.57
N PRO A 3 12.33 5.93 -11.85
CA PRO A 3 13.69 6.33 -12.20
C PRO A 3 14.58 5.11 -12.48
N VAL A 4 15.47 5.21 -13.48
CA VAL A 4 16.35 4.10 -13.90
C VAL A 4 17.19 3.54 -12.74
N ALA A 5 17.58 4.40 -11.80
CA ALA A 5 18.32 4.01 -10.60
C ALA A 5 17.53 3.04 -9.70
N GLU A 6 16.20 3.16 -9.64
CA GLU A 6 15.32 2.31 -8.83
C GLU A 6 15.03 0.96 -9.49
N LEU A 7 15.28 0.82 -10.80
CA LEU A 7 15.14 -0.44 -11.51
C LEU A 7 16.30 -1.42 -11.23
N LYS A 8 17.36 -0.96 -10.56
CA LYS A 8 18.51 -1.79 -10.21
C LYS A 8 18.11 -2.81 -9.14
N LYS A 9 18.10 -4.08 -9.52
CA LYS A 9 17.84 -5.19 -8.61
C LYS A 9 18.93 -5.29 -7.54
N GLN A 10 18.52 -5.41 -6.29
CA GLN A 10 19.39 -5.72 -5.16
C GLN A 10 19.09 -7.12 -4.64
N GLN A 11 20.13 -7.88 -4.31
CA GLN A 11 19.96 -9.20 -3.69
C GLN A 11 19.71 -9.03 -2.20
N VAL A 12 18.62 -9.61 -1.71
CA VAL A 12 18.25 -9.59 -0.30
C VAL A 12 18.18 -11.01 0.25
N GLY A 13 18.66 -11.19 1.49
CA GLY A 13 18.49 -12.44 2.23
C GLY A 13 17.11 -12.47 2.89
N PHE A 14 16.27 -13.44 2.52
CA PHE A 14 14.89 -13.55 3.00
C PHE A 14 14.66 -14.86 3.76
N ARG A 15 14.02 -14.78 4.93
CA ARG A 15 13.63 -15.94 5.74
C ARG A 15 12.11 -16.12 5.69
N MET A 16 11.68 -17.31 5.31
CA MET A 16 10.26 -17.67 5.21
C MET A 16 9.97 -18.92 6.04
N PRO A 17 8.83 -19.00 6.75
CA PRO A 17 8.40 -20.25 7.36
C PRO A 17 8.26 -21.36 6.32
N ALA A 18 8.73 -22.57 6.65
CA ALA A 18 8.76 -23.70 5.72
C ALA A 18 7.38 -24.04 5.14
N TYR A 19 6.31 -23.96 5.95
CA TYR A 19 4.95 -24.23 5.48
C TYR A 19 4.50 -23.25 4.38
N LEU A 20 4.95 -21.99 4.46
CA LEU A 20 4.59 -20.95 3.51
C LEU A 20 5.41 -21.13 2.23
N LEU A 21 6.70 -21.40 2.36
CA LEU A 21 7.57 -21.71 1.23
C LEU A 21 7.03 -22.89 0.41
N ASN A 22 6.60 -23.96 1.10
CA ASN A 22 6.00 -25.12 0.44
C ASN A 22 4.71 -24.77 -0.33
N LYS A 23 3.91 -23.82 0.14
CA LYS A 23 2.72 -23.35 -0.59
C LYS A 23 3.11 -22.54 -1.82
N VAL A 24 4.06 -21.63 -1.67
CA VAL A 24 4.60 -20.79 -2.74
C VAL A 24 5.21 -21.66 -3.84
N ASP A 25 6.03 -22.65 -3.48
CA ASP A 25 6.68 -23.56 -4.41
C ASP A 25 5.68 -24.39 -5.23
N LYS A 26 4.57 -24.84 -4.60
CA LYS A 26 3.50 -25.52 -5.33
C LYS A 26 2.84 -24.63 -6.38
N VAL A 27 2.63 -23.35 -6.07
CA VAL A 27 2.06 -22.39 -7.02
C VAL A 27 3.05 -22.11 -8.16
N ILE A 28 4.31 -21.83 -7.82
CA ILE A 28 5.39 -21.62 -8.78
C ILE A 28 5.50 -22.81 -9.74
N GLN A 29 5.48 -24.03 -9.23
CA GLN A 29 5.57 -25.24 -10.05
C GLN A 29 4.34 -25.42 -10.93
N LYS A 30 3.13 -25.17 -10.39
CA LYS A 30 1.87 -25.35 -11.13
C LYS A 30 1.73 -24.39 -12.31
N TYR A 31 2.22 -23.16 -12.15
CA TYR A 31 2.06 -22.09 -13.14
C TYR A 31 3.36 -21.75 -13.88
N GLU A 32 4.44 -22.51 -13.64
CA GLU A 32 5.77 -22.32 -14.24
C GLU A 32 6.32 -20.89 -14.09
N ILE A 33 6.06 -20.25 -12.95
CA ILE A 33 6.43 -18.84 -12.69
C ILE A 33 7.81 -18.76 -12.05
N ASN A 34 8.59 -17.72 -12.34
CA ASN A 34 9.85 -17.50 -11.63
C ASN A 34 9.60 -17.13 -10.15
N ARG A 35 10.33 -17.73 -9.21
CA ARG A 35 10.19 -17.43 -7.78
C ARG A 35 10.39 -15.94 -7.46
N SER A 36 11.36 -15.29 -8.09
CA SER A 36 11.61 -13.85 -7.86
C SER A 36 10.47 -12.99 -8.39
N GLU A 37 9.89 -13.38 -9.53
CA GLU A 37 8.73 -12.70 -10.10
C GLU A 37 7.51 -12.81 -9.19
N PHE A 38 7.21 -14.03 -8.73
CA PHE A 38 6.13 -14.26 -7.77
C PHE A 38 6.30 -13.40 -6.50
N LEU A 39 7.50 -13.39 -5.91
CA LEU A 39 7.76 -12.62 -4.69
C LEU A 39 7.70 -11.11 -4.93
N ASN A 40 8.17 -10.62 -6.08
CA ASN A 40 8.09 -9.20 -6.43
C ASN A 40 6.64 -8.76 -6.60
N GLU A 41 5.82 -9.53 -7.32
CA GLU A 41 4.41 -9.20 -7.51
C GLU A 41 3.63 -9.28 -6.20
N ALA A 42 3.82 -10.32 -5.40
CA ALA A 42 3.22 -10.41 -4.07
C ALA A 42 3.59 -9.21 -3.18
N THR A 43 4.84 -8.74 -3.26
CA THR A 43 5.30 -7.56 -2.52
C THR A 43 4.63 -6.28 -3.01
N LYS A 44 4.52 -6.08 -4.33
CA LYS A 44 3.83 -4.91 -4.91
C LYS A 44 2.37 -4.88 -4.50
N THR A 45 1.65 -5.99 -4.68
CA THR A 45 0.24 -6.08 -4.32
C THR A 45 0.03 -5.78 -2.84
N TYR A 46 0.88 -6.31 -1.96
CA TYR A 46 0.75 -6.02 -0.52
C TYR A 46 1.01 -4.55 -0.18
N LEU A 47 2.00 -3.91 -0.82
CA LEU A 47 2.25 -2.47 -0.65
C LEU A 47 1.09 -1.61 -1.15
N GLU A 48 0.45 -2.01 -2.25
CA GLU A 48 -0.74 -1.34 -2.78
C GLU A 48 -1.92 -1.48 -1.81
N THR A 49 -2.16 -2.68 -1.27
CA THR A 49 -3.21 -2.91 -0.26
C THR A 49 -3.01 -2.04 0.98
N ILE A 50 -1.78 -1.94 1.50
CA ILE A 50 -1.49 -1.07 2.66
C ILE A 50 -1.82 0.39 2.34
N LYS A 51 -1.43 0.88 1.16
CA LYS A 51 -1.74 2.25 0.74
C LYS A 51 -3.23 2.48 0.60
N GLU A 52 -3.97 1.52 0.05
CA GLU A 52 -5.42 1.61 -0.05
C GLU A 52 -6.06 1.68 1.33
N GLU A 53 -5.64 0.82 2.27
CA GLU A 53 -6.12 0.83 3.66
C GLU A 53 -5.85 2.18 4.33
N GLU A 54 -4.63 2.74 4.21
CA GLU A 54 -4.29 4.06 4.74
C GLU A 54 -5.17 5.17 4.13
N VAL A 55 -5.44 5.09 2.82
CA VAL A 55 -6.31 6.07 2.13
C VAL A 55 -7.75 5.94 2.63
N TYR A 56 -8.27 4.73 2.77
CA TYR A 56 -9.63 4.51 3.28
C TYR A 56 -9.78 4.97 4.73
N GLU A 57 -8.76 4.77 5.56
CA GLU A 57 -8.74 5.25 6.95
C GLU A 57 -8.79 6.78 7.00
N ARG A 58 -7.89 7.45 6.29
CA ARG A 58 -7.87 8.93 6.19
C ARG A 58 -9.15 9.50 5.60
N LEU A 59 -9.71 8.84 4.58
CA LEU A 59 -10.99 9.23 3.99
C LEU A 59 -12.13 9.09 5.02
N GLY A 60 -12.13 8.00 5.79
CA GLY A 60 -13.09 7.78 6.86
C GLY A 60 -13.02 8.85 7.95
N GLU A 61 -11.81 9.27 8.33
CA GLU A 61 -11.58 10.39 9.26
C GLU A 61 -12.09 11.71 8.68
N ALA A 62 -11.71 12.04 7.44
CA ALA A 62 -12.18 13.25 6.77
C ALA A 62 -13.72 13.29 6.65
N MET A 63 -14.36 12.16 6.33
CA MET A 63 -15.83 12.07 6.27
C MET A 63 -16.49 12.27 7.65
N LYS A 64 -15.84 11.82 8.73
CA LYS A 64 -16.31 12.10 10.10
C LYS A 64 -16.20 13.59 10.43
N GLU A 65 -15.09 14.24 10.07
CA GLU A 65 -14.91 15.68 10.27
C GLU A 65 -15.96 16.48 9.49
N VAL A 66 -16.19 16.15 8.22
CA VAL A 66 -17.25 16.78 7.41
C VAL A 66 -18.62 16.60 8.07
N LYS A 67 -18.94 15.39 8.56
CA LYS A 67 -20.20 15.15 9.25
C LYS A 67 -20.34 15.99 10.52
N LEU A 68 -19.29 16.08 11.33
CA LEU A 68 -19.29 16.93 12.53
C LEU A 68 -19.46 18.42 12.17
N ALA A 69 -18.92 18.85 11.03
CA ALA A 69 -19.11 20.21 10.53
C ALA A 69 -20.54 20.47 10.06
N MET A 70 -21.14 19.52 9.33
CA MET A 70 -22.54 19.58 8.93
C MET A 70 -23.49 19.59 10.12
N ASP A 71 -23.17 18.83 11.17
CA ASP A 71 -23.89 18.82 12.45
C ASP A 71 -23.67 20.11 13.27
N GLY A 72 -22.84 21.06 12.78
CA GLY A 72 -22.53 22.32 13.44
C GLY A 72 -21.62 22.19 14.67
N LYS A 73 -21.00 21.02 14.89
CA LYS A 73 -20.15 20.72 16.04
C LYS A 73 -18.72 21.21 15.86
N ILE A 74 -18.26 21.39 14.62
CA ILE A 74 -16.96 21.97 14.29
C ILE A 74 -17.11 22.97 13.13
N GLN A 75 -16.21 23.94 13.04
CA GLN A 75 -16.11 24.83 11.87
C GLN A 75 -14.94 24.38 11.01
N LEU A 76 -15.19 24.15 9.72
CA LEU A 76 -14.14 23.79 8.78
C LEU A 76 -13.31 25.04 8.43
N LYS A 77 -12.00 24.88 8.39
CA LYS A 77 -11.07 25.86 7.83
C LYS A 77 -11.42 26.12 6.36
N SER A 78 -11.22 27.35 5.90
CA SER A 78 -11.41 27.67 4.48
C SER A 78 -10.35 26.98 3.64
N ALA A 79 -10.70 26.61 2.39
CA ALA A 79 -9.76 26.02 1.45
C ALA A 79 -8.49 26.88 1.25
N GLN A 80 -8.63 28.21 1.30
CA GLN A 80 -7.51 29.14 1.22
C GLN A 80 -6.55 28.98 2.41
N SER A 81 -7.07 28.90 3.64
CA SER A 81 -6.21 28.74 4.82
C SER A 81 -5.47 27.40 4.88
N LEU A 82 -5.98 26.36 4.21
CA LEU A 82 -5.31 25.06 4.11
C LEU A 82 -4.17 25.07 3.08
N LEU A 83 -4.31 25.87 2.01
CA LEU A 83 -3.26 26.06 1.01
C LEU A 83 -2.10 26.89 1.55
N ASP A 84 -2.37 27.83 2.45
CA ASP A 84 -1.35 28.66 3.09
C ASP A 84 -0.50 27.90 4.14
N GLU A 85 -0.92 26.68 4.55
CA GLU A 85 -0.26 25.81 5.53
C GLU A 85 0.66 24.73 4.90
N LEU A 86 0.70 24.62 3.56
CA LEU A 86 1.48 23.64 2.79
C LEU A 86 2.79 24.24 2.24
#